data_AF-A0A6B2LET5-F1
#
_entry.id   AF-A0A6B2LET5-F1
#
_cell.length_a   1.000
_cell.length_b   1.000
_cell.length_c   1.000
_cell.angle_alpha   90.00
_cell.angle_beta   90.00
_cell.angle_gamma   90.00
#
_symmetry.space_group_name_H-M   'P 1'
#
loop_
_entity.id
_entity.type
_entity.pdbx_description
1 polymer ?
#
loop_
_entity_poly.entity_id
_entity_poly.type
_entity_poly.pdbx_seq_one_letter_code
_entity_poly.pdbx_strand_id
1 'polypeptide(L)'
;MFSDYGNLTVCGHGYCRACLTSWTLSQKSDIVCKKCRQLIPINDIFKASNEQSFSQMKQNLVTNYLSTSDLDFSLCKTLDCCSIIGKKKDGYCKCRVCGYSTCTLCGVYNNDLHNNKTCEEFKKPKDIFKALIVASTQWAKENWAPEMSPISFIDENISLTDQSCPSLVKFYKGLKVLGINPDELLNDNQKYFFAWHGTVEQAISPICWDGFDPSRRSGQVHGPGEYFGWTAAVSHGYCRTGRNMLVN
;
A
#
# COMPACT_ATOMS: atom_id res chain seq x y z
N MET A 1 41.80 18.18 -4.81
CA MET A 1 42.74 17.44 -3.93
C MET A 1 42.29 15.99 -3.88
N PHE A 2 43.21 15.08 -4.21
CA PHE A 2 43.03 13.67 -4.53
C PHE A 2 42.18 12.90 -3.52
N SER A 3 41.31 11.99 -3.97
CA SER A 3 40.80 10.96 -3.06
C SER A 3 40.81 9.60 -3.76
N ASP A 4 41.99 9.02 -3.69
CA ASP A 4 42.42 7.84 -4.42
C ASP A 4 41.53 6.64 -4.15
N TYR A 5 41.24 5.91 -5.22
CA TYR A 5 41.39 4.48 -5.08
C TYR A 5 42.66 4.10 -5.86
N GLY A 6 43.48 3.24 -5.25
CA GLY A 6 44.75 2.81 -5.81
C GLY A 6 44.55 1.60 -6.73
N ASN A 7 45.40 0.60 -6.55
CA ASN A 7 45.34 -0.66 -7.27
C ASN A 7 44.58 -1.71 -6.47
N LEU A 8 43.79 -2.54 -7.15
CA LEU A 8 43.24 -3.78 -6.56
C LEU A 8 44.37 -4.65 -6.02
N THR A 9 44.23 -5.18 -4.81
CA THR A 9 45.33 -5.89 -4.13
C THR A 9 45.70 -7.20 -4.82
N VAL A 10 44.76 -7.82 -5.52
CA VAL A 10 44.98 -9.12 -6.17
C VAL A 10 45.54 -8.95 -7.58
N CYS A 11 44.92 -8.12 -8.42
CA CYS A 11 45.27 -8.02 -9.84
C CYS A 11 46.03 -6.75 -10.22
N GLY A 12 46.30 -5.84 -9.27
CA GLY A 12 47.08 -4.62 -9.50
C GLY A 12 46.40 -3.55 -10.37
N HIS A 13 45.20 -3.78 -10.88
CA HIS A 13 44.51 -2.81 -11.74
C HIS A 13 43.99 -1.61 -10.95
N GLY A 14 44.38 -0.41 -11.38
CA GLY A 14 43.96 0.85 -10.79
C GLY A 14 42.58 1.35 -11.25
N TYR A 15 41.85 1.98 -10.32
CA TYR A 15 40.55 2.62 -10.55
C TYR A 15 40.49 3.92 -9.75
N CYS A 16 39.72 4.93 -10.15
CA CYS A 16 39.34 5.95 -9.17
C CYS A 16 38.21 5.42 -8.28
N ARG A 17 38.04 6.04 -7.10
CA ARG A 17 37.03 5.64 -6.11
C ARG A 17 35.62 5.56 -6.71
N ALA A 18 35.20 6.62 -7.40
CA ALA A 18 33.89 6.70 -8.04
C ALA A 18 33.68 5.60 -9.10
N CYS A 19 34.69 5.31 -9.93
CA CYS A 19 34.60 4.26 -10.94
C CYS A 19 34.48 2.87 -10.32
N LEU A 20 35.25 2.58 -9.25
CA LEU A 20 35.15 1.30 -8.59
C LEU A 20 33.79 1.15 -7.89
N THR A 21 33.35 2.15 -7.12
CA THR A 21 32.04 2.12 -6.45
C THR A 21 30.88 1.96 -7.43
N SER A 22 30.90 2.69 -8.54
CA SER A 22 29.88 2.57 -9.59
C SER A 22 29.88 1.17 -10.21
N TRP A 23 31.06 0.62 -10.50
CA TRP A 23 31.20 -0.72 -11.06
C TRP A 23 30.72 -1.81 -10.10
N THR A 24 31.06 -1.71 -8.80
CA THR A 24 30.61 -2.69 -7.80
C THR A 24 29.10 -2.64 -7.60
N LEU A 25 28.49 -1.44 -7.62
CA LEU A 25 27.04 -1.28 -7.51
C LEU A 25 26.28 -1.84 -8.72
N SER A 26 26.91 -1.90 -9.89
CA SER A 26 26.30 -2.46 -11.09
C SER A 26 26.38 -3.99 -11.18
N GLN A 27 27.20 -4.64 -10.33
CA GLN A 27 27.28 -6.10 -10.32
C GLN A 27 26.05 -6.69 -9.62
N LYS A 28 25.50 -7.76 -10.20
CA LYS A 28 24.37 -8.51 -9.62
C LYS A 28 24.81 -9.78 -8.89
N SER A 29 26.03 -10.23 -9.15
CA SER A 29 26.61 -11.48 -8.62
C SER A 29 28.03 -11.21 -8.13
N ASP A 30 28.93 -12.17 -8.27
CA ASP A 30 30.35 -12.03 -8.00
C ASP A 30 30.93 -10.69 -8.46
N ILE A 31 31.58 -9.99 -7.53
CA ILE A 31 32.21 -8.71 -7.80
C ILE A 31 33.62 -8.95 -8.32
N VAL A 32 33.80 -8.65 -9.60
CA VAL A 32 35.05 -8.92 -10.33
C VAL A 32 35.65 -7.65 -10.93
N CYS A 33 36.96 -7.68 -11.15
CA CYS A 33 37.70 -6.63 -11.84
C CYS A 33 37.13 -6.44 -13.26
N LYS A 34 36.81 -5.19 -13.64
CA LYS A 34 36.31 -4.88 -14.98
C LYS A 34 37.32 -5.24 -16.09
N LYS A 35 38.62 -5.20 -15.80
CA LYS A 35 39.69 -5.43 -16.78
C LYS A 35 40.04 -6.91 -16.97
N CYS A 36 40.24 -7.65 -15.87
CA CYS A 36 40.71 -9.05 -15.94
C CYS A 36 39.74 -10.08 -15.35
N ARG A 37 38.56 -9.67 -14.87
CA ARG A 37 37.53 -10.55 -14.30
C ARG A 37 37.95 -11.32 -13.03
N GLN A 38 39.11 -11.02 -12.45
CA GLN A 38 39.52 -11.55 -11.15
C GLN A 38 38.57 -11.06 -10.03
N LEU A 39 38.23 -11.92 -9.07
CA LEU A 39 37.44 -11.54 -7.89
C LEU A 39 38.09 -10.39 -7.11
N ILE A 40 37.28 -9.41 -6.72
CA ILE A 40 37.70 -8.27 -5.92
C ILE A 40 37.50 -8.60 -4.43
N PRO A 41 38.55 -8.52 -3.59
CA PRO A 41 38.39 -8.71 -2.15
C PRO A 41 37.49 -7.65 -1.51
N ILE A 42 36.72 -8.05 -0.49
CA ILE A 42 35.81 -7.15 0.22
C ILE A 42 36.52 -5.93 0.82
N ASN A 43 37.79 -6.07 1.22
CA ASN A 43 38.60 -4.98 1.75
C ASN A 43 38.85 -3.87 0.73
N ASP A 44 39.04 -4.21 -0.54
CA ASP A 44 39.22 -3.22 -1.62
C ASP A 44 37.93 -2.46 -1.88
N ILE A 45 36.80 -3.18 -1.83
CA ILE A 45 35.47 -2.57 -1.93
C ILE A 45 35.22 -1.63 -0.76
N PHE A 46 35.50 -2.07 0.48
CA PHE A 46 35.28 -1.26 1.69
C PHE A 46 36.14 0.00 1.70
N LYS A 47 37.41 -0.08 1.25
CA LYS A 47 38.26 1.11 1.10
C LYS A 47 37.72 2.09 0.07
N ALA A 48 37.14 1.58 -1.02
CA ALA A 48 36.62 2.41 -2.10
C ALA A 48 35.23 3.00 -1.81
N SER A 49 34.36 2.29 -1.11
CA SER A 49 32.96 2.68 -0.90
C SER A 49 32.73 3.39 0.44
N ASN A 50 31.70 4.24 0.49
CA ASN A 50 31.17 4.74 1.76
C ASN A 50 30.12 3.75 2.33
N GLU A 51 29.70 3.96 3.57
CA GLU A 51 28.75 3.08 4.26
C GLU A 51 27.42 2.88 3.50
N GLN A 52 26.92 3.95 2.86
CA GLN A 52 25.68 3.91 2.09
C GLN A 52 25.83 3.03 0.83
N SER A 53 26.87 3.27 0.03
CA SER A 53 27.13 2.48 -1.18
C SER A 53 27.43 1.02 -0.84
N PHE A 54 28.16 0.76 0.24
CA PHE A 54 28.43 -0.60 0.69
C PHE A 54 27.15 -1.32 1.14
N SER A 55 26.24 -0.62 1.84
CA SER A 55 24.95 -1.17 2.26
C SER A 55 24.04 -1.47 1.07
N GLN A 56 24.01 -0.56 0.08
CA GLN A 56 23.26 -0.77 -1.16
C GLN A 56 23.80 -1.96 -1.97
N MET A 57 25.12 -2.10 -2.07
CA MET A 57 25.76 -3.24 -2.72
C MET A 57 25.38 -4.57 -2.04
N LYS A 58 25.44 -4.63 -0.70
CA LYS A 58 25.00 -5.82 0.06
C LYS A 58 23.54 -6.16 -0.25
N GLN A 59 22.65 -5.17 -0.22
CA GLN A 59 21.24 -5.38 -0.55
C GLN A 59 21.06 -5.93 -1.97
N ASN A 60 21.75 -5.39 -2.97
CA ASN A 60 21.66 -5.86 -4.35
C ASN A 60 22.11 -7.32 -4.50
N LEU A 61 23.24 -7.68 -3.89
CA LEU A 61 23.77 -9.05 -3.92
C LEU A 61 22.82 -10.05 -3.24
N VAL A 62 22.34 -9.72 -2.03
CA VAL A 62 21.40 -10.58 -1.30
C VAL A 62 20.08 -10.71 -2.07
N THR A 63 19.55 -9.60 -2.60
CA THR A 63 18.32 -9.62 -3.41
C THR A 63 18.49 -10.53 -4.61
N ASN A 64 19.58 -10.37 -5.36
CA ASN A 64 19.84 -11.17 -6.54
C ASN A 64 19.97 -12.65 -6.18
N TYR A 65 20.81 -12.98 -5.18
CA TYR A 65 21.01 -14.35 -4.71
C TYR A 65 19.68 -15.02 -4.33
N LEU A 66 18.86 -14.37 -3.50
CA LEU A 66 17.56 -14.90 -3.06
C LEU A 66 16.53 -15.01 -4.19
N SER A 67 16.65 -14.16 -5.22
CA SER A 67 15.77 -14.20 -6.41
C SER A 67 16.15 -15.31 -7.39
N THR A 68 17.43 -15.69 -7.45
CA THR A 68 17.94 -16.72 -8.37
C THR A 68 18.14 -18.09 -7.72
N SER A 69 18.13 -18.17 -6.38
CA SER A 69 18.24 -19.42 -5.65
C SER A 69 16.89 -20.13 -5.51
N ASP A 70 16.90 -21.46 -5.42
CA ASP A 70 15.74 -22.29 -5.07
C ASP A 70 15.35 -22.20 -3.59
N LEU A 71 15.89 -21.22 -2.86
CA LEU A 71 15.56 -21.01 -1.46
C LEU A 71 14.17 -20.38 -1.31
N ASP A 72 13.44 -20.89 -0.33
CA ASP A 72 12.16 -20.37 0.13
C ASP A 72 12.33 -19.11 0.98
N PHE A 73 13.16 -18.16 0.54
CA PHE A 73 13.41 -16.89 1.23
C PHE A 73 13.39 -15.71 0.27
N SER A 74 12.99 -14.54 0.77
CA SER A 74 13.03 -13.26 0.08
C SER A 74 13.33 -12.12 1.06
N LEU A 75 13.62 -10.93 0.58
CA LEU A 75 13.74 -9.76 1.45
C LEU A 75 12.38 -9.13 1.72
N CYS A 76 12.24 -8.55 2.91
CA CYS A 76 11.11 -7.68 3.22
C CYS A 76 11.07 -6.51 2.23
N LYS A 77 9.90 -6.23 1.67
CA LYS A 77 9.69 -5.14 0.72
C LYS A 77 9.39 -3.79 1.39
N THR A 78 9.39 -3.73 2.73
CA THR A 78 9.19 -2.45 3.43
C THR A 78 10.42 -1.58 3.25
N LEU A 79 10.21 -0.30 2.94
CA LEU A 79 11.27 0.70 2.89
C LEU A 79 12.08 0.64 4.20
N ASP A 80 13.40 0.59 4.09
CA ASP A 80 14.35 0.50 5.22
C ASP A 80 14.35 -0.81 6.03
N CYS A 81 13.59 -1.84 5.64
CA CYS A 81 13.64 -3.15 6.29
C CYS A 81 14.47 -4.15 5.46
N CYS A 82 15.64 -4.55 5.95
CA CYS A 82 16.52 -5.52 5.28
C CYS A 82 16.31 -6.97 5.74
N SER A 83 15.19 -7.27 6.38
CA SER A 83 14.97 -8.59 6.98
C SER A 83 14.67 -9.65 5.93
N ILE A 84 15.19 -10.85 6.13
CA ILE A 84 14.85 -12.02 5.33
C ILE A 84 13.53 -12.59 5.84
N ILE A 85 12.60 -12.87 4.92
CA ILE A 85 11.31 -13.51 5.18
C ILE A 85 11.20 -14.80 4.38
N GLY A 86 10.58 -15.83 4.96
CA GLY A 86 10.29 -17.07 4.24
C GLY A 86 9.27 -16.82 3.13
N LYS A 87 9.45 -17.44 1.96
CA LYS A 87 8.43 -17.55 0.92
C LYS A 87 7.45 -18.63 1.39
N LYS A 88 6.21 -18.25 1.68
CA LYS A 88 5.15 -19.24 1.88
C LYS A 88 4.53 -19.64 0.55
N LYS A 89 3.91 -20.82 0.50
CA LYS A 89 3.14 -21.28 -0.67
C LYS A 89 1.98 -20.33 -1.04
N ASP A 90 1.35 -19.71 -0.05
CA ASP A 90 0.30 -18.69 -0.24
C ASP A 90 0.86 -17.28 -0.52
N GLY A 91 2.19 -17.12 -0.49
CA GLY A 91 2.91 -15.89 -0.75
C GLY A 91 2.87 -14.85 0.37
N TYR A 92 1.93 -14.92 1.32
CA TYR A 92 1.67 -13.83 2.27
C TYR A 92 2.35 -13.99 3.62
N CYS A 93 3.30 -13.09 3.90
CA CYS A 93 4.24 -13.24 5.02
C CYS A 93 4.32 -11.97 5.86
N LYS A 94 4.29 -12.13 7.19
CA LYS A 94 4.51 -11.05 8.15
C LYS A 94 5.99 -10.97 8.51
N CYS A 95 6.60 -9.81 8.33
CA CYS A 95 7.97 -9.57 8.76
C CYS A 95 8.04 -9.52 10.29
N ARG A 96 8.96 -10.28 10.90
CA ARG A 96 9.16 -10.29 12.36
C ARG A 96 9.86 -9.05 12.90
N VAL A 97 10.51 -8.28 12.04
CA VAL A 97 11.28 -7.09 12.43
C VAL A 97 10.43 -5.83 12.33
N CYS A 98 9.90 -5.50 11.15
CA CYS A 98 9.06 -4.29 10.99
C CYS A 98 7.57 -4.53 11.31
N GLY A 99 7.13 -5.78 11.49
CA GLY A 99 5.74 -6.11 11.76
C GLY A 99 4.80 -6.03 10.55
N TYR A 100 5.23 -5.43 9.44
CA TYR A 100 4.42 -5.32 8.23
C TYR A 100 4.33 -6.64 7.46
N SER A 101 3.20 -6.84 6.82
CA SER A 101 2.93 -8.02 6.00
C SER A 101 3.10 -7.72 4.51
N THR A 102 3.54 -8.69 3.72
CA THR A 102 3.66 -8.54 2.26
C THR A 102 3.44 -9.88 1.55
N CYS A 103 2.84 -9.83 0.36
CA CYS A 103 2.78 -10.95 -0.55
C CYS A 103 4.02 -10.95 -1.46
N THR A 104 4.81 -12.01 -1.40
CA THR A 104 5.97 -12.18 -2.28
C THR A 104 5.56 -12.43 -3.73
N LEU A 105 4.34 -12.94 -3.97
CA LEU A 105 3.81 -13.28 -5.28
C LEU A 105 3.09 -12.12 -5.97
N CYS A 106 2.07 -11.53 -5.34
CA CYS A 106 1.26 -10.46 -5.96
C CYS A 106 1.67 -9.04 -5.54
N GLY A 107 2.62 -8.89 -4.62
CA GLY A 107 3.13 -7.58 -4.18
C GLY A 107 2.23 -6.83 -3.20
N VAL A 108 1.05 -7.36 -2.84
CA VAL A 108 0.15 -6.77 -1.84
C VAL A 108 0.90 -6.48 -0.55
N TYR A 109 0.70 -5.28 -0.02
CA TYR A 109 1.42 -4.77 1.14
C TYR A 109 0.45 -4.43 2.27
N ASN A 110 0.78 -4.91 3.46
CA ASN A 110 0.11 -4.65 4.73
C ASN A 110 -1.43 -4.73 4.70
N ASN A 111 -1.96 -5.75 4.01
CA ASN A 111 -3.39 -5.99 3.85
C ASN A 111 -3.79 -7.31 4.51
N ASP A 112 -4.34 -7.23 5.72
CA ASP A 112 -4.73 -8.40 6.50
C ASP A 112 -5.82 -9.24 5.83
N LEU A 113 -6.53 -8.72 4.81
CA LEU A 113 -7.52 -9.49 4.05
C LEU A 113 -6.88 -10.55 3.15
N HIS A 114 -5.60 -10.41 2.83
CA HIS A 114 -4.81 -11.42 2.11
C HIS A 114 -4.34 -12.55 3.03
N ASN A 115 -4.41 -12.38 4.35
CA ASN A 115 -3.91 -13.39 5.28
C ASN A 115 -4.65 -14.73 5.11
N ASN A 116 -3.89 -15.82 5.03
CA ASN A 116 -4.39 -17.18 4.81
C ASN A 116 -5.22 -17.37 3.52
N LYS A 117 -4.94 -16.58 2.48
CA LYS A 117 -5.57 -16.73 1.14
C LYS A 117 -4.52 -16.82 0.06
N THR A 118 -4.82 -17.55 -1.01
CA THR A 118 -4.03 -17.46 -2.24
C THR A 118 -4.22 -16.09 -2.91
N CYS A 119 -3.33 -15.75 -3.85
CA CYS A 119 -3.46 -14.52 -4.63
C CYS A 119 -4.75 -14.50 -5.46
N GLU A 120 -5.20 -15.65 -5.94
CA GLU A 120 -6.43 -15.82 -6.72
C GLU A 120 -7.66 -15.62 -5.83
N GLU A 121 -7.69 -16.23 -4.65
CA GLU A 121 -8.77 -16.07 -3.68
C GLU A 121 -8.88 -14.63 -3.17
N PHE A 122 -7.74 -13.98 -2.93
CA PHE A 122 -7.70 -12.58 -2.52
C PHE A 122 -8.26 -11.65 -3.60
N LYS A 123 -7.98 -11.92 -4.88
CA LYS A 123 -8.44 -11.09 -6.02
C LYS A 123 -9.92 -11.27 -6.36
N LYS A 124 -10.62 -12.27 -5.82
CA LYS A 124 -12.04 -12.47 -6.10
C LYS A 124 -12.85 -11.25 -5.63
N PRO A 125 -13.70 -10.65 -6.49
CA PRO A 125 -14.60 -9.58 -6.10
C PRO A 125 -15.48 -10.03 -4.93
N LYS A 126 -15.81 -9.12 -4.01
CA LYS A 126 -16.72 -9.42 -2.91
C LYS A 126 -18.13 -8.97 -3.29
N ASP A 127 -19.08 -9.90 -3.28
CA ASP A 127 -20.43 -9.65 -3.79
C ASP A 127 -21.24 -8.65 -2.95
N ILE A 128 -20.91 -8.49 -1.67
CA ILE A 128 -21.58 -7.54 -0.77
C ILE A 128 -21.62 -6.10 -1.30
N PHE A 129 -20.61 -5.64 -2.05
CA PHE A 129 -20.58 -4.26 -2.55
C PHE A 129 -21.60 -4.01 -3.66
N LYS A 130 -21.88 -5.01 -4.50
CA LYS A 130 -22.96 -4.89 -5.48
C LYS A 130 -24.29 -4.67 -4.77
N ALA A 131 -24.53 -5.42 -3.71
CA ALA A 131 -25.74 -5.29 -2.91
C ALA A 131 -25.80 -3.95 -2.15
N LEU A 132 -24.68 -3.49 -1.58
CA LEU A 132 -24.58 -2.19 -0.92
C LEU A 132 -24.82 -1.02 -1.87
N ILE A 133 -24.29 -1.08 -3.10
CA ILE A 133 -24.49 -0.04 -4.12
C ILE A 133 -25.98 0.06 -4.50
N VAL A 134 -26.65 -1.08 -4.70
CA VAL A 134 -28.09 -1.11 -4.99
C VAL A 134 -28.88 -0.52 -3.82
N ALA A 135 -28.59 -0.97 -2.60
CA ALA A 135 -29.29 -0.51 -1.39
C ALA A 135 -29.06 0.99 -1.12
N SER A 136 -27.82 1.48 -1.25
CA SER A 136 -27.48 2.89 -1.04
C SER A 136 -28.08 3.80 -2.12
N THR A 137 -28.13 3.33 -3.37
CA THR A 137 -28.78 4.04 -4.48
C THR A 137 -30.27 4.19 -4.24
N GLN A 138 -30.95 3.13 -3.81
CA GLN A 138 -32.37 3.17 -3.50
C GLN A 138 -32.63 4.11 -2.32
N TRP A 139 -31.87 3.95 -1.24
CA TRP A 139 -31.97 4.79 -0.05
C TRP A 139 -31.75 6.27 -0.38
N ALA A 140 -30.76 6.58 -1.23
CA ALA A 140 -30.45 7.95 -1.63
C ALA A 140 -31.62 8.63 -2.34
N LYS A 141 -32.33 7.90 -3.21
CA LYS A 141 -33.50 8.42 -3.93
C LYS A 141 -34.70 8.62 -3.00
N GLU A 142 -34.92 7.71 -2.07
CA GLU A 142 -36.03 7.76 -1.12
C GLU A 142 -35.85 8.82 -0.03
N ASN A 143 -34.59 9.13 0.33
CA ASN A 143 -34.24 10.04 1.42
C ASN A 143 -33.64 11.36 0.90
N TRP A 144 -33.81 11.66 -0.39
CA TRP A 144 -33.40 12.94 -0.97
C TRP A 144 -34.30 14.07 -0.44
N ALA A 145 -33.69 15.21 -0.11
CA ALA A 145 -34.44 16.33 0.44
C ALA A 145 -35.35 16.96 -0.64
N PRO A 146 -36.67 17.10 -0.42
CA PRO A 146 -37.60 17.63 -1.42
C PRO A 146 -37.27 19.05 -1.91
N GLU A 147 -36.64 19.86 -1.06
CA GLU A 147 -36.21 21.22 -1.36
C GLU A 147 -34.96 21.30 -2.25
N MET A 148 -34.25 20.18 -2.42
CA MET A 148 -33.05 20.12 -3.24
C MET A 148 -33.39 19.79 -4.70
N SER A 149 -32.53 20.23 -5.62
CA SER A 149 -32.65 19.83 -7.03
C SER A 149 -32.59 18.30 -7.17
N PRO A 150 -33.34 17.69 -8.11
CA PRO A 150 -33.33 16.24 -8.30
C PRO A 150 -31.93 15.70 -8.57
N ILE A 151 -31.67 14.47 -8.10
CA ILE A 151 -30.44 13.76 -8.39
C ILE A 151 -30.33 13.54 -9.91
N SER A 152 -29.35 14.18 -10.54
CA SER A 152 -29.12 14.05 -11.99
C SER A 152 -28.35 12.79 -12.35
N PHE A 153 -27.47 12.33 -11.45
CA PHE A 153 -26.56 11.22 -11.70
C PHE A 153 -26.04 10.60 -10.40
N ILE A 154 -25.69 9.32 -10.43
CA ILE A 154 -25.11 8.58 -9.30
C ILE A 154 -23.89 7.83 -9.83
N ASP A 155 -22.72 8.11 -9.25
CA ASP A 155 -21.47 7.41 -9.52
C ASP A 155 -21.19 6.33 -8.48
N GLU A 156 -20.69 5.20 -8.95
CA GLU A 156 -20.18 4.14 -8.07
C GLU A 156 -18.74 4.42 -7.65
N ASN A 157 -18.40 4.10 -6.40
CA ASN A 157 -17.01 4.15 -5.96
C ASN A 157 -16.22 2.97 -6.57
N ILE A 158 -15.64 3.18 -7.75
CA ILE A 158 -14.86 2.17 -8.47
C ILE A 158 -13.61 1.71 -7.70
N SER A 159 -13.12 2.46 -6.70
CA SER A 159 -11.96 2.03 -5.90
C SER A 159 -12.25 0.74 -5.12
N LEU A 160 -13.52 0.47 -4.79
CA LEU A 160 -13.92 -0.73 -4.06
C LEU A 160 -13.77 -2.02 -4.89
N THR A 161 -13.54 -1.89 -6.19
CA THR A 161 -13.15 -3.03 -7.05
C THR A 161 -11.69 -3.44 -6.84
N ASP A 162 -10.86 -2.55 -6.30
CA ASP A 162 -9.46 -2.82 -5.99
C ASP A 162 -9.33 -3.39 -4.57
N GLN A 163 -8.86 -4.63 -4.46
CA GLN A 163 -8.67 -5.31 -3.17
C GLN A 163 -7.59 -4.68 -2.29
N SER A 164 -6.73 -3.84 -2.87
CA SER A 164 -5.71 -3.05 -2.17
C SER A 164 -6.21 -1.69 -1.69
N CYS A 165 -7.43 -1.29 -2.04
CA CYS A 165 -8.05 -0.05 -1.61
C CYS A 165 -8.05 0.08 -0.07
N PRO A 166 -7.40 1.11 0.51
CA PRO A 166 -7.34 1.25 1.97
C PRO A 166 -8.71 1.39 2.64
N SER A 167 -9.68 2.07 2.03
CA SER A 167 -11.04 2.22 2.56
C SER A 167 -11.74 0.86 2.67
N LEU A 168 -11.59 0.01 1.64
CA LEU A 168 -12.08 -1.37 1.62
C LEU A 168 -11.47 -2.20 2.76
N VAL A 169 -10.16 -2.10 2.95
CA VAL A 169 -9.45 -2.80 4.04
C VAL A 169 -9.96 -2.34 5.40
N LYS A 170 -10.11 -1.03 5.60
CA LYS A 170 -10.65 -0.44 6.83
C LYS A 170 -12.08 -0.92 7.11
N PHE A 171 -12.94 -0.96 6.09
CA PHE A 171 -14.31 -1.45 6.20
C PHE A 171 -14.38 -2.88 6.72
N TYR A 172 -13.68 -3.83 6.08
CA TYR A 172 -13.67 -5.22 6.55
C TYR A 172 -13.01 -5.39 7.91
N LYS A 173 -11.99 -4.59 8.22
CA LYS A 173 -11.38 -4.58 9.56
C LYS A 173 -12.39 -4.13 10.61
N GLY A 174 -13.18 -3.11 10.32
CA GLY A 174 -14.27 -2.63 11.17
C GLY A 174 -15.31 -3.71 11.42
N LEU A 175 -15.84 -4.34 10.36
CA LEU A 175 -16.80 -5.44 10.48
C LEU A 175 -16.25 -6.59 11.34
N LYS A 176 -14.99 -6.97 11.15
CA LYS A 176 -14.34 -8.01 11.95
C LYS A 176 -14.25 -7.64 13.43
N VAL A 177 -13.88 -6.41 13.75
CA VAL A 177 -13.81 -5.92 15.15
C VAL A 177 -15.20 -5.90 15.80
N LEU A 178 -16.23 -5.58 15.02
CA LEU A 178 -17.62 -5.57 15.48
C LEU A 178 -18.28 -6.96 15.48
N GLY A 179 -17.59 -8.00 15.00
CA GLY A 179 -18.15 -9.35 14.89
C GLY A 179 -19.27 -9.48 13.86
N ILE A 180 -19.30 -8.61 12.85
CA ILE A 180 -20.33 -8.58 11.81
C ILE A 180 -19.85 -9.35 10.59
N ASN A 181 -20.65 -10.31 10.13
CA ASN A 181 -20.44 -10.98 8.85
C ASN A 181 -20.83 -10.03 7.70
N PRO A 182 -19.92 -9.70 6.75
CA PRO A 182 -20.24 -8.81 5.64
C PRO A 182 -21.46 -9.26 4.83
N ASP A 183 -21.62 -10.57 4.59
CA ASP A 183 -22.73 -11.11 3.79
C ASP A 183 -24.09 -11.00 4.49
N GLU A 184 -24.08 -10.74 5.81
CA GLU A 184 -25.28 -10.54 6.63
C GLU A 184 -25.53 -9.08 6.94
N LEU A 185 -24.64 -8.16 6.55
CA LEU A 185 -24.70 -6.75 6.92
C LEU A 185 -26.06 -6.15 6.55
N LEU A 186 -26.53 -6.41 5.33
CA LEU A 186 -27.80 -5.88 4.82
C LEU A 186 -29.04 -6.53 5.44
N ASN A 187 -28.90 -7.67 6.12
CA ASN A 187 -30.03 -8.37 6.75
C ASN A 187 -30.40 -7.77 8.11
N ASP A 188 -29.57 -6.89 8.65
CA ASP A 188 -29.73 -6.31 9.99
C ASP A 188 -29.53 -4.79 9.95
N ASN A 189 -30.64 -4.07 9.77
CA ASN A 189 -30.67 -2.61 9.72
C ASN A 189 -30.37 -1.92 11.07
N GLN A 190 -30.12 -2.68 12.15
CA GLN A 190 -29.63 -2.11 13.41
C GLN A 190 -28.10 -2.05 13.46
N LYS A 191 -27.40 -2.78 12.58
CA LYS A 191 -25.94 -2.84 12.54
C LYS A 191 -25.29 -1.82 11.62
N TYR A 192 -26.06 -1.22 10.72
CA TYR A 192 -25.60 -0.17 9.82
C TYR A 192 -26.73 0.79 9.51
N PHE A 193 -26.35 1.97 9.03
CA PHE A 193 -27.26 2.92 8.41
C PHE A 193 -26.47 3.65 7.32
N PHE A 194 -27.18 4.09 6.27
CA PHE A 194 -26.58 4.97 5.28
C PHE A 194 -26.59 6.41 5.77
N ALA A 195 -25.57 7.16 5.37
CA ALA A 195 -25.51 8.58 5.70
C ALA A 195 -24.99 9.45 4.56
N TRP A 196 -25.44 10.70 4.60
CA TRP A 196 -25.01 11.73 3.65
C TRP A 196 -23.70 12.34 4.09
N HIS A 197 -22.73 12.44 3.19
CA HIS A 197 -21.50 13.17 3.43
C HIS A 197 -21.26 14.20 2.34
N GLY A 198 -21.38 15.48 2.69
CA GLY A 198 -21.04 16.59 1.81
C GLY A 198 -19.57 16.95 1.93
N THR A 199 -18.91 17.13 0.79
CA THR A 199 -17.49 17.48 0.75
C THR A 199 -17.16 18.23 -0.54
N VAL A 200 -15.99 18.86 -0.58
CA VAL A 200 -15.50 19.49 -1.81
C VAL A 200 -15.06 18.43 -2.81
N GLU A 201 -15.23 18.71 -4.10
CA GLU A 201 -14.99 17.74 -5.18
C GLU A 201 -13.58 17.11 -5.13
N GLN A 202 -12.55 17.91 -4.80
CA GLN A 202 -11.17 17.44 -4.70
C GLN A 202 -10.95 16.42 -3.57
N ALA A 203 -11.86 16.36 -2.59
CA ALA A 203 -11.78 15.43 -1.47
C ALA A 203 -12.49 14.09 -1.74
N ILE A 204 -13.30 14.00 -2.80
CA ILE A 204 -14.06 12.78 -3.12
C ILE A 204 -13.14 11.60 -3.39
N SER A 205 -12.21 11.72 -4.37
CA SER A 205 -11.34 10.59 -4.72
C SER A 205 -10.45 10.13 -3.55
N PRO A 206 -9.80 11.04 -2.78
CA PRO A 206 -9.09 10.65 -1.56
C PRO A 206 -9.97 9.93 -0.54
N ILE A 207 -11.20 10.40 -0.27
CA ILE A 207 -12.11 9.72 0.68
C ILE A 207 -12.50 8.33 0.16
N CYS A 208 -12.82 8.21 -1.13
CA CYS A 208 -13.16 6.94 -1.76
C CYS A 208 -12.02 5.91 -1.69
N TRP A 209 -10.76 6.34 -1.83
CA TRP A 209 -9.58 5.47 -1.79
C TRP A 209 -9.06 5.23 -0.37
N ASP A 210 -8.66 6.29 0.33
CA ASP A 210 -8.02 6.21 1.64
C ASP A 210 -9.02 5.96 2.78
N GLY A 211 -10.30 6.22 2.53
CA GLY A 211 -11.34 6.30 3.55
C GLY A 211 -11.27 7.63 4.31
N PHE A 212 -12.16 7.78 5.30
CA PHE A 212 -12.07 8.91 6.21
C PHE A 212 -10.78 8.86 7.05
N ASP A 213 -10.18 10.04 7.26
CA ASP A 213 -8.90 10.22 7.95
C ASP A 213 -9.11 10.97 9.28
N PRO A 214 -9.12 10.26 10.42
CA PRO A 214 -9.26 10.84 11.75
C PRO A 214 -8.17 11.86 12.12
N SER A 215 -7.03 11.88 11.43
CA SER A 215 -5.97 12.86 11.72
C SER A 215 -6.31 14.26 11.19
N ARG A 216 -7.28 14.37 10.27
CA ARG A 216 -7.78 15.65 9.75
C ARG A 216 -8.78 16.34 10.68
N ARG A 217 -9.03 15.75 11.86
CA ARG A 217 -9.89 16.32 12.90
C ARG A 217 -9.24 17.57 13.51
N SER A 218 -9.87 18.73 13.37
CA SER A 218 -9.41 20.02 13.91
C SER A 218 -10.16 20.38 15.20
N GLY A 219 -9.84 19.71 16.31
CA GLY A 219 -10.33 20.09 17.66
C GLY A 219 -11.78 19.70 17.99
N GLN A 220 -12.38 18.81 17.21
CA GLN A 220 -13.76 18.34 17.39
C GLN A 220 -13.77 16.85 17.76
N VAL A 221 -14.77 16.42 18.55
CA VAL A 221 -14.93 15.02 18.99
C VAL A 221 -15.10 14.07 17.78
N HIS A 222 -15.81 14.55 16.76
CA HIS A 222 -15.87 14.03 15.38
C HIS A 222 -15.51 15.19 14.45
N GLY A 223 -14.39 15.11 13.72
CA GLY A 223 -13.77 16.29 13.12
C GLY A 223 -14.17 16.64 11.68
N PRO A 224 -13.52 17.66 11.08
CA PRO A 224 -13.85 18.13 9.75
C PRO A 224 -13.57 17.03 8.73
N GLY A 225 -14.60 16.67 7.96
CA GLY A 225 -14.52 15.60 6.96
C GLY A 225 -15.13 14.27 7.40
N GLU A 226 -15.59 14.11 8.64
CA GLU A 226 -16.33 12.92 9.11
C GLU A 226 -17.75 13.29 9.56
N TYR A 227 -18.40 14.19 8.81
CA TYR A 227 -19.79 14.55 9.06
C TYR A 227 -20.74 13.68 8.25
N PHE A 228 -21.56 12.95 8.99
CA PHE A 228 -22.65 12.17 8.46
C PHE A 228 -23.94 12.94 8.77
N GLY A 229 -24.49 13.59 7.75
CA GLY A 229 -25.74 14.31 7.85
C GLY A 229 -26.91 13.35 7.87
N TRP A 230 -27.86 13.63 8.75
CA TRP A 230 -29.14 12.92 8.80
C TRP A 230 -29.98 13.17 7.53
N THR A 231 -29.85 14.35 6.92
CA THR A 231 -30.50 14.70 5.65
C THR A 231 -29.49 15.21 4.63
N ALA A 232 -29.81 15.04 3.34
CA ALA A 232 -28.98 15.55 2.25
C ALA A 232 -28.81 17.08 2.34
N ALA A 233 -29.86 17.81 2.76
CA ALA A 233 -29.84 19.27 2.88
C ALA A 233 -28.80 19.76 3.91
N VAL A 234 -28.67 19.08 5.04
CA VAL A 234 -27.64 19.40 6.05
C VAL A 234 -26.24 19.17 5.50
N SER A 235 -26.04 18.08 4.76
CA SER A 235 -24.75 17.75 4.15
C SER A 235 -24.40 18.66 2.98
N HIS A 236 -25.39 19.17 2.23
CA HIS A 236 -25.18 20.00 1.05
C HIS A 236 -24.39 21.28 1.34
N GLY A 237 -24.57 21.89 2.51
CA GLY A 237 -23.78 23.07 2.92
C GLY A 237 -22.26 22.82 2.92
N TYR A 238 -21.84 21.58 3.12
CA TYR A 238 -20.42 21.18 3.13
C TYR A 238 -19.86 20.88 1.74
N CYS A 239 -20.72 20.73 0.72
CA CYS A 239 -20.30 20.63 -0.67
C CYS A 239 -19.69 21.95 -1.20
N ARG A 240 -19.92 23.07 -0.49
CA ARG A 240 -19.50 24.43 -0.86
C ARG A 240 -20.00 24.81 -2.26
N THR A 241 -19.12 24.84 -3.26
CA THR A 241 -19.44 25.10 -4.67
C THR A 241 -19.63 23.82 -5.48
N GLY A 242 -19.31 22.66 -4.90
CA GLY A 242 -19.47 21.36 -5.51
C GLY A 242 -20.93 20.90 -5.50
N ARG A 243 -21.28 20.04 -6.45
CA ARG A 243 -22.63 19.46 -6.61
C ARG A 243 -22.70 17.98 -6.25
N ASN A 244 -21.56 17.41 -5.85
CA ASN A 244 -21.42 16.00 -5.59
C ASN A 244 -21.52 15.74 -4.08
N MET A 245 -22.18 14.66 -3.72
CA MET A 245 -22.35 14.22 -2.34
C MET A 245 -22.06 12.73 -2.28
N LEU A 246 -21.45 12.29 -1.18
CA LEU A 246 -21.19 10.87 -0.95
C LEU A 246 -22.32 10.27 -0.12
N VAL A 247 -22.70 9.04 -0.47
CA VAL A 247 -23.51 8.16 0.37
C VAL A 247 -22.57 7.09 0.90
N ASN A 248 -22.51 6.96 2.22
CA ASN A 248 -21.64 6.01 2.91
C ASN A 248 -22.47 5.03 3.73
#